data_AF-A0A6V7XHU5-F1
#
_entry.id   AF-A0A6V7XHU5-F1
#
_cell.length_a   1.000
_cell.length_b   1.000
_cell.length_c   1.000
_cell.angle_alpha   90.00
_cell.angle_beta   90.00
_cell.angle_gamma   90.00
#
_symmetry.space_group_name_H-M   'P 1'
#
loop_
_entity.id
_entity.type
_entity.pdbx_description
1 polymer ?
#
loop_
_entity_poly.entity_id
_entity_poly.type
_entity_poly.pdbx_seq_one_letter_code
_entity_poly.pdbx_strand_id
1 'polypeptide(L)'
;MFFIGNAFTYCSVMTEEDANNYAKTDNHAFPKARVNLPLSNFQAFANAFKCPSGTKMNNNEQKCQLWIFIVMIIHIFSHPLLSC
;
A
#
# COMPACT_ATOMS: atom_id res chain seq x y z
N MET A 1 16.49 -3.97 6.57
CA MET A 1 16.55 -4.52 5.20
C MET A 1 15.22 -5.10 4.68
N PHE A 2 14.23 -5.35 5.54
CA PHE A 2 12.91 -5.89 5.18
C PHE A 2 12.17 -5.12 4.06
N PHE A 3 11.95 -3.82 4.22
CA PHE A 3 11.15 -3.02 3.28
C PHE A 3 11.75 -2.96 1.87
N ILE A 4 13.08 -2.89 1.78
CA ILE A 4 13.81 -2.90 0.52
C ILE A 4 13.67 -4.28 -0.15
N GLY A 5 13.82 -5.37 0.60
CA GLY A 5 13.59 -6.72 0.09
C GLY A 5 12.18 -6.92 -0.47
N ASN A 6 11.15 -6.44 0.24
CA ASN A 6 9.77 -6.45 -0.26
C ASN A 6 9.60 -5.57 -1.52
N ALA A 7 10.21 -4.38 -1.57
CA ALA A 7 10.11 -3.52 -2.75
C ALA A 7 10.76 -4.17 -3.99
N PHE A 8 11.86 -4.89 -3.81
CA PHE A 8 12.57 -5.54 -4.92
C PHE A 8 11.73 -6.62 -5.63
N THR A 9 10.81 -7.32 -4.94
CA THR A 9 9.94 -8.31 -5.60
C THR A 9 8.96 -7.69 -6.58
N TYR A 10 8.77 -6.37 -6.54
CA TYR A 10 7.89 -5.61 -7.42
C TYR A 10 8.65 -4.66 -8.35
N CYS A 11 9.98 -4.81 -8.47
CA CYS A 11 10.76 -4.00 -9.40
C CYS A 11 10.40 -4.39 -10.84
N SER A 12 9.85 -3.43 -11.59
CA SER A 12 9.41 -3.65 -12.97
C SER A 12 9.50 -2.37 -13.78
N VAL A 13 9.74 -2.51 -15.09
CA VAL A 13 9.60 -1.45 -16.08
C VAL A 13 8.63 -1.93 -17.16
N MET A 14 7.77 -1.03 -17.63
CA MET A 14 6.74 -1.34 -18.65
C MET A 14 6.79 -0.25 -19.72
N THR A 15 6.53 -0.64 -20.97
CA THR A 15 6.25 0.34 -22.03
C THR A 15 4.87 0.98 -21.82
N GLU A 16 4.56 2.08 -22.51
CA GLU A 16 3.23 2.69 -22.43
C GLU A 16 2.14 1.75 -22.94
N GLU A 17 2.42 0.99 -24.00
CA GLU A 17 1.50 -0.02 -24.54
C GLU A 17 1.22 -1.12 -23.51
N ASP A 18 2.28 -1.68 -22.90
CA ASP A 18 2.14 -2.71 -21.87
C ASP A 18 1.39 -2.18 -20.65
N ALA A 19 1.68 -0.95 -20.21
CA ALA A 19 0.99 -0.34 -19.09
C ALA A 19 -0.51 -0.12 -19.38
N ASN A 20 -0.85 0.28 -20.61
CA ASN A 20 -2.23 0.44 -21.05
C ASN A 20 -2.97 -0.90 -21.13
N ASN A 21 -2.31 -1.95 -21.61
CA ASN A 21 -2.88 -3.29 -21.63
C ASN A 21 -3.04 -3.84 -20.21
N TYR A 22 -2.02 -3.70 -19.36
CA TYR A 22 -2.04 -4.09 -17.95
C TYR A 22 -3.23 -3.46 -17.21
N ALA A 23 -3.46 -2.15 -17.38
CA ALA A 23 -4.58 -1.45 -16.76
C ALA A 23 -5.95 -2.01 -17.14
N LYS A 24 -6.07 -2.67 -18.30
CA LYS A 24 -7.33 -3.22 -18.83
C LYS A 24 -7.52 -4.70 -18.49
N THR A 25 -6.43 -5.45 -18.38
CA THR A 25 -6.47 -6.92 -18.30
C THR A 25 -6.09 -7.47 -16.93
N ASP A 26 -5.25 -6.77 -16.17
CA ASP A 26 -4.81 -7.21 -14.85
C ASP A 26 -5.70 -6.57 -13.77
N ASN A 27 -6.24 -7.40 -12.88
CA ASN A 27 -7.08 -6.97 -11.77
C ASN A 27 -6.26 -6.46 -10.57
N HIS A 28 -4.94 -6.59 -10.60
CA HIS A 28 -4.04 -6.09 -9.57
C HIS A 28 -3.63 -4.65 -9.85
N ALA A 29 -3.30 -3.92 -8.78
CA ALA A 29 -2.68 -2.61 -8.90
C ALA A 29 -1.29 -2.71 -9.53
N PHE A 30 -0.87 -1.66 -10.22
CA PHE A 30 0.49 -1.56 -10.78
C PHE A 30 1.57 -1.83 -9.73
N PRO A 31 2.69 -2.48 -10.09
CA PRO A 31 3.76 -2.84 -9.13
C PRO A 31 4.25 -1.67 -8.26
N LYS A 32 4.40 -0.48 -8.86
CA LYS A 32 4.77 0.76 -8.12
C LYS A 32 3.75 1.14 -7.05
N ALA A 33 2.46 0.97 -7.32
CA ALA A 33 1.38 1.25 -6.38
C ALA A 33 1.34 0.19 -5.27
N ARG A 34 1.61 -1.08 -5.60
CA ARG A 34 1.71 -2.20 -4.64
C ARG A 34 2.81 -2.02 -3.61
N VAL A 35 3.84 -1.24 -3.92
CA VAL A 35 4.89 -0.87 -2.96
C VAL A 35 4.50 0.42 -2.24
N ASN A 36 4.25 1.50 -2.97
CA ASN A 36 4.21 2.82 -2.35
C ASN A 36 2.95 3.06 -1.49
N LEU A 37 1.77 2.63 -1.96
CA LEU A 37 0.51 2.88 -1.26
C LEU A 37 0.39 2.15 0.09
N PRO A 38 0.71 0.85 0.21
CA PRO A 38 0.67 0.20 1.52
C PRO A 38 1.79 0.70 2.44
N LEU A 39 2.99 0.99 1.92
CA LEU A 39 4.09 1.49 2.75
C LEU A 39 3.83 2.91 3.26
N SER A 40 3.14 3.77 2.52
CA SER A 40 2.73 5.10 3.01
C SER A 40 1.68 5.05 4.12
N ASN A 41 0.95 3.93 4.20
CA ASN A 41 -0.01 3.64 5.28
C ASN A 41 0.65 2.98 6.51
N PHE A 42 1.91 2.55 6.42
CA PHE A 42 2.54 1.74 7.46
C PHE A 42 3.50 2.56 8.30
N GLN A 43 3.12 2.86 9.55
CA GLN A 43 3.93 3.68 10.44
C GLN A 43 5.35 3.13 10.68
N ALA A 44 5.51 1.79 10.70
CA ALA A 44 6.83 1.17 10.85
C ALA A 44 7.77 1.48 9.68
N PHE A 45 7.24 1.66 8.45
CA PHE A 45 8.04 2.11 7.31
C PHE A 45 8.53 3.54 7.53
N ALA A 46 7.63 4.46 7.91
CA ALA A 46 8.00 5.84 8.19
C ALA A 46 9.06 5.95 9.29
N ASN A 47 8.95 5.14 10.35
CA ASN A 47 9.94 5.10 11.42
C ASN A 47 11.30 4.55 10.95
N ALA A 48 11.31 3.47 10.17
CA ALA A 48 12.53 2.83 9.69
C ALA A 48 13.36 3.73 8.76
N PHE A 49 12.69 4.55 7.94
CA PHE A 49 13.34 5.50 7.03
C PHE A 49 13.32 6.95 7.52
N LYS A 50 12.84 7.19 8.75
CA LYS A 50 12.72 8.51 9.37
C LYS A 50 11.97 9.51 8.48
N CYS A 51 10.87 9.09 7.85
CA CYS A 51 10.05 9.94 6.99
C CYS A 51 9.23 10.95 7.82
N PRO A 52 9.48 12.27 7.70
CA PRO A 52 8.65 13.28 8.37
C PRO A 52 7.20 13.25 7.92
N SER A 53 6.28 13.73 8.77
CA SER A 53 4.88 13.92 8.40
C SER A 53 4.75 14.89 7.23
N GLY A 54 3.78 14.64 6.35
CA GLY A 54 3.55 15.43 5.13
C GLY A 54 4.46 15.07 3.95
N THR A 55 5.46 14.19 4.14
CA THR A 55 6.26 13.68 3.00
C THR A 55 5.47 12.70 2.16
N LYS A 56 5.87 12.49 0.90
CA LYS A 56 5.14 11.61 -0.04
C LYS A 56 4.86 10.20 0.49
N MET A 57 5.77 9.64 1.27
CA MET A 57 5.66 8.31 1.87
C MET A 57 5.11 8.33 3.30
N ASN A 58 4.72 9.51 3.80
CA ASN A 58 4.09 9.71 5.10
C ASN A 58 3.18 10.96 5.06
N ASN A 59 2.25 11.02 4.10
CA ASN A 59 1.47 12.23 3.80
C ASN A 59 0.12 12.29 4.53
N ASN A 60 -0.57 11.16 4.67
CA ASN A 60 -1.90 11.13 5.25
C ASN A 60 -1.83 10.97 6.77
N GLU A 61 -2.61 11.76 7.51
CA GLU A 61 -2.84 11.57 8.94
C GLU A 61 -3.73 10.34 9.19
N GLN A 62 -4.71 10.11 8.31
CA GLN A 62 -5.55 8.91 8.31
C GLN A 62 -4.86 7.79 7.52
N LYS A 63 -4.31 6.82 8.25
CA LYS A 63 -3.67 5.63 7.69
C LYS A 63 -4.70 4.51 7.56
N CYS A 64 -4.76 3.91 6.39
CA CYS A 64 -5.64 2.78 6.13
C CYS A 64 -5.03 1.49 6.71
N GLN A 65 -5.75 0.80 7.57
CA GLN A 65 -5.32 -0.46 8.15
C GLN A 65 -6.42 -1.51 8.02
N LEU A 66 -6.04 -2.67 7.49
CA LEU A 66 -6.94 -3.80 7.31
C LEU A 66 -6.47 -4.97 8.17
N TRP A 67 -7.40 -5.86 8.52
CA TRP A 67 -7.09 -7.15 9.14
C TRP A 67 -6.21 -7.08 10.40
N ILE A 68 -6.38 -6.04 11.22
CA ILE A 68 -5.78 -6.00 12.55
C ILE A 68 -6.48 -7.08 13.38
N PHE A 69 -5.73 -8.03 13.94
CA PHE A 69 -6.21 -9.26 14.61
C PHE A 69 -7.30 -9.07 15.68
N ILE A 70 -7.59 -7.85 16.13
CA ILE A 70 -8.68 -7.53 17.07
C ILE A 70 -10.07 -7.44 16.39
N VAL A 71 -10.14 -7.22 15.08
CA VAL A 71 -11.43 -6.94 14.38
C VAL A 71 -12.08 -8.21 13.79
N MET A 72 -11.36 -9.32 13.69
CA MET A 72 -11.89 -10.56 13.07
C MET A 72 -12.99 -11.28 13.86
N ILE A 73 -13.20 -10.97 15.15
CA ILE A 73 -14.18 -11.67 15.99
C ILE A 73 -15.49 -10.89 16.17
N ILE A 74 -15.51 -9.55 16.00
CA ILE A 74 -16.66 -8.72 16.44
C ILE A 74 -17.47 -8.10 15.29
N HIS A 75 -16.90 -7.84 14.11
CA HIS A 75 -17.65 -7.15 13.03
C HIS A 75 -17.41 -7.74 11.64
N ILE A 76 -18.08 -8.85 11.34
CA ILE A 76 -18.20 -9.34 9.96
C ILE A 76 -19.34 -8.60 9.21
N PHE A 77 -20.24 -7.86 9.88
CA PHE A 77 -21.49 -7.39 9.25
C PHE A 77 -21.98 -5.98 9.59
N SER A 78 -21.11 -4.98 9.78
CA SER A 78 -21.61 -3.59 9.79
C SER A 78 -20.59 -2.53 9.35
N HIS A 79 -20.90 -1.93 8.20
CA HIS A 79 -20.60 -0.54 7.80
C HIS A 79 -19.38 -0.24 6.88
N PRO A 80 -19.55 0.75 5.99
CA PRO A 80 -19.04 0.77 4.62
C PRO A 80 -17.60 1.32 4.59
N LEU A 81 -16.70 0.74 3.79
CA LEU A 81 -15.27 1.12 3.72
C LEU A 81 -14.51 0.84 5.03
N LEU A 82 -13.62 -0.16 5.02
CA LEU A 82 -12.68 -0.42 6.11
C LEU A 82 -11.67 0.74 6.22
N SER A 83 -12.07 1.78 6.96
CA SER A 83 -11.26 2.78 7.68
C SER A 83 -10.09 3.44 6.92
N CYS A 84 -10.23 3.63 5.61
CA CYS A 84 -9.99 4.95 5.02
C CYS A 84 -11.38 5.60 4.87
#